data_AF-H1KNV4-F1
#
_entry.id   AF-H1KNV4-F1
#
_cell.length_a   1.000
_cell.length_b   1.000
_cell.length_c   1.000
_cell.angle_alpha   90.00
_cell.angle_beta   90.00
_cell.angle_gamma   90.00
#
_symmetry.space_group_name_H-M   'P 1'
#
loop_
_entity.id
_entity.type
_entity.pdbx_description
1 polymer ?
#
loop_
_entity_poly.entity_id
_entity_poly.type
_entity_poly.pdbx_seq_one_letter_code
_entity_poly.pdbx_strand_id
1 'polypeptide(L)'
;LRRAAGLVRRPPAALAALADQGVVSGFGFLSGIVAARLLGIAEFGHFAMILIVLTFAQALHNALITAPMMTLVGARSGVSKAYAATILTGAFLLCVPGAVFVVIALLIGGMSGETLVAACALMLAQNLQFTLRRLLFAKGRGVQALLMDFARAASFPFIALVIWLEHDVIGSNGFVWLLAATSFATCLPFIVAFGRPILRRPGCVQTGAVFRRHIPLARWLLPIVFVTFVQEQLIWLVAGATLGLEELGGLRAAQYLVGTVLLLLAATENVLPVAAARAHSEGGEAALRRYLMRTGIKLGVPIIAILAVLAIPGAMWLRLIFGAEYAAYANCLHILSVSVVIVLARDLTANYFRAKQNTRVLFASLCVSMVVSLAVVVPLMQAGGVSGAAAAVGAGHLASLIYLVLAARRQSRPVSAWPMPGRWRRSLRPAKSAQT
;
A
#
# COMPACT_ATOMS: atom_id res chain seq x y z
N LEU A 1 -38.06 -24.40 10.86
CA LEU A 1 -36.86 -23.94 10.11
C LEU A 1 -36.12 -22.71 10.69
N ARG A 2 -36.56 -22.08 11.79
CA ARG A 2 -35.87 -20.91 12.40
C ARG A 2 -34.85 -21.23 13.51
N ARG A 3 -34.64 -22.50 13.87
CA ARG A 3 -33.74 -22.91 14.99
C ARG A 3 -32.39 -23.51 14.57
N ALA A 4 -32.14 -23.69 13.26
CA ALA A 4 -30.87 -24.27 12.77
C ALA A 4 -29.80 -23.23 12.35
N ALA A 5 -30.11 -21.93 12.40
CA ALA A 5 -29.19 -20.86 11.99
C ALA A 5 -28.20 -20.41 13.10
N GLY A 6 -28.19 -21.10 14.25
CA GLY A 6 -27.43 -20.69 15.45
C GLY A 6 -26.03 -21.29 15.58
N LEU A 7 -25.57 -22.15 14.67
CA LEU A 7 -24.33 -22.93 14.86
C LEU A 7 -23.17 -22.59 13.92
N VAL A 8 -23.33 -21.61 13.02
CA VAL A 8 -22.17 -21.08 12.30
C VAL A 8 -21.48 -20.06 13.19
N ARG A 9 -20.51 -20.53 14.00
CA ARG A 9 -19.58 -19.63 14.72
C ARG A 9 -18.99 -18.68 13.68
N ARG A 10 -19.31 -17.39 13.79
CA ARG A 10 -18.72 -16.39 12.89
C ARG A 10 -17.20 -16.44 13.07
N PRO A 11 -16.42 -16.51 11.98
CA PRO A 11 -14.98 -16.48 12.10
C PRO A 11 -14.56 -15.21 12.85
N PRO A 12 -13.50 -15.27 13.67
CA PRO A 12 -12.98 -14.08 14.34
C PRO A 12 -12.76 -12.95 13.33
N ALA A 13 -13.12 -11.71 13.67
CA ALA A 13 -13.00 -10.58 12.76
C ALA A 13 -11.58 -10.42 12.18
N ALA A 14 -10.56 -10.77 12.99
CA ALA A 14 -9.17 -10.80 12.57
C ALA A 14 -8.90 -11.84 11.47
N LEU A 15 -9.49 -13.04 11.55
CA LEU A 15 -9.33 -14.08 10.54
C LEU A 15 -9.99 -13.66 9.22
N ALA A 16 -11.17 -13.05 9.28
CA ALA A 16 -11.83 -12.52 8.09
C ALA A 16 -11.01 -11.39 7.44
N ALA A 17 -10.40 -10.51 8.23
CA ALA A 17 -9.53 -9.45 7.72
C ALA A 17 -8.24 -9.98 7.09
N LEU A 18 -7.63 -11.02 7.69
CA LEU A 18 -6.45 -11.68 7.13
C LEU A 18 -6.77 -12.40 5.82
N ALA A 19 -7.88 -13.14 5.76
CA ALA A 19 -8.33 -13.82 4.54
C ALA A 19 -8.65 -12.81 3.43
N ASP A 20 -9.35 -11.72 3.74
CA ASP A 20 -9.68 -10.64 2.81
C ASP A 20 -8.43 -10.00 2.21
N GLN A 21 -7.45 -9.68 3.08
CA GLN A 21 -6.16 -9.16 2.63
C GLN A 21 -5.44 -10.13 1.70
N GLY A 22 -5.47 -11.44 2.01
CA GLY A 22 -4.93 -12.49 1.16
C GLY A 22 -5.60 -12.53 -0.22
N VAL A 23 -6.93 -12.47 -0.28
CA VAL A 23 -7.69 -12.46 -1.54
C VAL A 23 -7.38 -11.21 -2.36
N VAL A 24 -7.38 -10.02 -1.75
CA VAL A 24 -7.15 -8.77 -2.49
C VAL A 24 -5.73 -8.66 -3.01
N SER A 25 -4.73 -8.95 -2.17
CA SER A 25 -3.34 -8.88 -2.58
C SER A 25 -2.97 -10.00 -3.54
N GLY A 26 -3.49 -11.22 -3.33
CA GLY A 26 -3.33 -12.33 -4.26
C GLY A 26 -3.96 -12.05 -5.62
N PHE A 27 -5.18 -11.48 -5.64
CA PHE A 27 -5.83 -11.07 -6.88
C PHE A 27 -5.00 -10.02 -7.64
N GLY A 28 -4.56 -8.94 -6.99
CA GLY A 28 -3.75 -7.91 -7.65
C GLY A 28 -2.45 -8.48 -8.22
N PHE A 29 -1.78 -9.34 -7.46
CA PHE A 29 -0.57 -10.04 -7.89
C PHE A 29 -0.81 -10.93 -9.12
N LEU A 30 -1.79 -11.83 -9.05
CA LEU A 30 -2.10 -12.77 -10.12
C LEU A 30 -2.64 -12.06 -11.37
N SER A 31 -3.49 -11.03 -11.21
CA SER A 31 -3.96 -10.23 -12.34
C SER A 31 -2.82 -9.52 -13.07
N GLY A 32 -1.77 -9.10 -12.34
CA GLY A 32 -0.58 -8.51 -12.93
C GLY A 32 0.25 -9.52 -13.73
N ILE A 33 0.41 -10.74 -13.21
CA ILE A 33 1.09 -11.83 -13.94
C ILE A 33 0.31 -12.20 -15.20
N VAL A 34 -1.01 -12.34 -15.10
CA VAL A 34 -1.88 -12.64 -16.24
C VAL A 34 -1.81 -11.52 -17.28
N ALA A 35 -1.82 -10.25 -16.87
CA ALA A 35 -1.65 -9.12 -17.77
C ALA A 35 -0.31 -9.19 -18.52
N ALA A 36 0.80 -9.42 -17.82
CA ALA A 36 2.11 -9.54 -18.45
C ALA A 36 2.18 -10.70 -19.45
N ARG A 37 1.54 -11.84 -19.14
CA ARG A 37 1.55 -13.02 -20.00
C ARG A 37 0.66 -12.87 -21.24
N LEU A 38 -0.48 -12.18 -21.12
CA LEU A 38 -1.47 -12.08 -22.20
C LEU A 38 -1.27 -10.87 -23.11
N LEU A 39 -0.77 -9.75 -22.58
CA LEU A 39 -0.70 -8.49 -23.33
C LEU A 39 0.58 -8.35 -24.17
N GLY A 40 1.65 -9.07 -23.82
CA GLY A 40 2.99 -8.80 -24.34
C GLY A 40 3.67 -7.63 -23.61
N ILE A 41 4.98 -7.49 -23.79
CA ILE A 41 5.81 -6.65 -22.92
C ILE A 41 5.51 -5.14 -22.99
N ALA A 42 5.31 -4.61 -24.20
CA ALA A 42 5.02 -3.18 -24.39
C ALA A 42 3.61 -2.79 -23.90
N GLU A 43 2.59 -3.60 -24.19
CA GLU A 43 1.22 -3.39 -23.70
C GLU A 43 1.12 -3.60 -22.18
N PHE A 44 1.92 -4.51 -21.62
CA PHE A 44 2.04 -4.63 -20.17
C PHE A 44 2.69 -3.39 -19.54
N GLY A 45 3.66 -2.77 -20.23
CA GLY A 45 4.20 -1.46 -19.86
C GLY A 45 3.14 -0.36 -19.84
N HIS A 46 2.30 -0.28 -20.88
CA HIS A 46 1.14 0.62 -20.91
C HIS A 46 0.20 0.37 -19.73
N PHE A 47 -0.19 -0.88 -19.50
CA PHE A 47 -1.03 -1.28 -18.38
C PHE A 47 -0.41 -0.89 -17.02
N ALA A 48 0.89 -1.10 -16.84
CA ALA A 48 1.60 -0.71 -15.63
C ALA A 48 1.59 0.81 -15.41
N MET A 49 1.74 1.60 -16.48
CA MET A 49 1.64 3.06 -16.39
C MET A 49 0.25 3.51 -15.92
N ILE A 50 -0.81 2.92 -16.47
CA ILE A 50 -2.19 3.14 -15.99
C ILE A 50 -2.27 2.82 -14.51
N LEU A 51 -1.85 1.61 -14.09
CA LEU A 51 -1.92 1.20 -12.69
C LEU A 51 -1.13 2.10 -11.73
N ILE A 52 0.00 2.67 -12.15
CA ILE A 52 0.77 3.61 -11.32
C ILE A 52 -0.07 4.86 -11.02
N VAL A 53 -0.63 5.47 -12.07
CA VAL A 53 -1.49 6.65 -11.94
C VAL A 53 -2.73 6.34 -11.10
N LEU A 54 -3.34 5.17 -11.33
CA LEU A 54 -4.51 4.72 -10.58
C LEU A 54 -4.20 4.51 -9.10
N THR A 55 -3.08 3.87 -8.79
CA THR A 55 -2.64 3.61 -7.41
C THR A 55 -2.40 4.92 -6.65
N PHE A 56 -1.84 5.92 -7.31
CA PHE A 56 -1.61 7.22 -6.69
C PHE A 56 -2.91 7.95 -6.33
N ALA A 57 -3.85 8.00 -7.26
CA ALA A 57 -5.14 8.62 -7.00
C ALA A 57 -5.94 7.83 -5.94
N GLN A 58 -5.85 6.50 -5.91
CA GLN A 58 -6.42 5.69 -4.83
C GLN A 58 -5.75 6.02 -3.47
N ALA A 59 -4.44 6.30 -3.45
CA ALA A 59 -3.76 6.71 -2.22
C ALA A 59 -4.24 8.09 -1.74
N LEU A 60 -4.45 9.05 -2.65
CA LEU A 60 -5.07 10.35 -2.34
C LEU A 60 -6.50 10.18 -1.82
N HIS A 61 -7.30 9.34 -2.49
CA HIS A 61 -8.66 8.99 -2.08
C HIS A 61 -8.69 8.40 -0.67
N ASN A 62 -7.80 7.44 -0.40
CA ASN A 62 -7.64 6.82 0.90
C ASN A 62 -7.26 7.84 1.99
N ALA A 63 -6.30 8.73 1.73
CA ALA A 63 -5.87 9.75 2.69
C ALA A 63 -6.97 10.75 3.05
N LEU A 64 -7.87 11.04 2.10
CA LEU A 64 -8.95 12.02 2.27
C LEU A 64 -10.22 11.44 2.92
N ILE A 65 -10.56 10.18 2.62
CA ILE A 65 -11.84 9.58 3.04
C ILE A 65 -11.63 8.37 3.95
N THR A 66 -10.91 7.37 3.46
CA THR A 66 -10.96 6.03 4.03
C THR A 66 -10.10 5.90 5.29
N ALA A 67 -8.87 6.43 5.29
CA ALA A 67 -7.99 6.42 6.46
C ALA A 67 -8.55 7.28 7.62
N PRO A 68 -9.03 8.52 7.42
CA PRO A 68 -9.69 9.28 8.47
C PRO A 68 -10.93 8.56 9.04
N MET A 69 -11.74 7.93 8.18
CA MET A 69 -12.87 7.14 8.63
C MET A 69 -12.43 6.01 9.56
N MET A 70 -11.43 5.20 9.17
CA MET A 70 -10.96 4.08 9.98
C MET A 70 -10.44 4.54 11.36
N THR A 71 -9.71 5.66 11.40
CA THR A 71 -9.23 6.26 12.66
C THR A 71 -10.37 6.70 13.57
N LEU A 72 -11.38 7.39 13.02
CA LEU A 72 -12.50 7.91 13.81
C LEU A 72 -13.46 6.81 14.28
N VAL A 73 -13.60 5.73 13.51
CA VAL A 73 -14.41 4.58 13.90
C VAL A 73 -13.71 3.78 15.00
N GLY A 74 -12.40 3.60 14.94
CA GLY A 74 -11.64 2.90 16.00
C GLY A 74 -11.78 3.57 17.37
N ALA A 75 -12.08 4.87 17.41
CA ALA A 75 -12.32 5.63 18.64
C ALA A 75 -13.79 5.62 19.13
N ARG A 76 -14.71 4.91 18.45
CA ARG A 76 -16.15 4.92 18.72
C ARG A 76 -16.75 3.51 18.71
N SER A 77 -17.92 3.34 19.34
CA SER A 77 -18.63 2.06 19.44
C SER A 77 -19.36 1.61 18.15
N GLY A 78 -19.18 2.28 17.01
CA GLY A 78 -19.72 1.84 15.74
C GLY A 78 -19.93 2.92 14.67
N VAL A 79 -20.49 2.49 13.53
CA VAL A 79 -20.74 3.31 12.32
C VAL A 79 -22.23 3.52 12.12
N SER A 80 -22.72 4.76 12.28
CA SER A 80 -24.12 5.08 12.01
C SER A 80 -24.48 4.95 10.53
N LYS A 81 -25.76 4.74 10.21
CA LYS A 81 -26.24 4.67 8.81
C LYS A 81 -25.98 5.97 8.05
N ALA A 82 -26.25 7.12 8.68
CA ALA A 82 -26.01 8.45 8.11
C ALA A 82 -24.52 8.71 7.84
N TYR A 83 -23.64 8.32 8.77
CA TYR A 83 -22.20 8.46 8.57
C TYR A 83 -21.71 7.59 7.41
N ALA A 84 -22.11 6.31 7.36
CA ALA A 84 -21.73 5.42 6.26
C ALA A 84 -22.21 5.93 4.89
N ALA A 85 -23.44 6.44 4.81
CA ALA A 85 -23.98 7.06 3.62
C ALA A 85 -23.16 8.30 3.21
N THR A 86 -22.83 9.17 4.17
CA THR A 86 -22.00 10.35 3.93
C THR A 86 -20.60 9.99 3.42
N ILE A 87 -19.99 8.93 3.96
CA ILE A 87 -18.68 8.44 3.49
C ILE A 87 -18.77 7.93 2.06
N LEU A 88 -19.81 7.14 1.73
CA LEU A 88 -19.99 6.64 0.36
C LEU A 88 -20.22 7.80 -0.63
N THR A 89 -21.02 8.80 -0.26
CA THR A 89 -21.21 10.01 -1.08
C THR A 89 -19.90 10.77 -1.26
N GLY A 90 -19.14 10.99 -0.18
CA GLY A 90 -17.84 11.65 -0.25
C GLY A 90 -16.84 10.88 -1.12
N ALA A 91 -16.82 9.56 -1.02
CA ALA A 91 -15.97 8.69 -1.85
C ALA A 91 -16.32 8.79 -3.34
N PHE A 92 -17.61 8.83 -3.68
CA PHE A 92 -18.06 9.02 -5.06
C PHE A 92 -17.72 10.42 -5.58
N LEU A 93 -18.02 11.47 -4.83
CA LEU A 93 -17.74 12.85 -5.23
C LEU A 93 -16.24 13.11 -5.40
N LEU A 94 -15.39 12.49 -4.57
CA LEU A 94 -13.95 12.62 -4.69
C LEU A 94 -13.38 11.94 -5.95
N CYS A 95 -14.12 11.02 -6.58
CA CYS A 95 -13.72 10.45 -7.86
C CYS A 95 -13.81 11.48 -9.00
N VAL A 96 -14.54 12.59 -8.87
CA VAL A 96 -14.62 13.64 -9.90
C VAL A 96 -13.28 14.35 -10.09
N PRO A 97 -12.69 15.01 -9.08
CA PRO A 97 -11.35 15.58 -9.22
C PRO A 97 -10.28 14.50 -9.43
N GLY A 98 -10.50 13.28 -8.93
CA GLY A 98 -9.64 12.12 -9.23
C GLY A 98 -9.63 11.76 -10.72
N ALA A 99 -10.78 11.75 -11.39
CA ALA A 99 -10.89 11.51 -12.82
C ALA A 99 -10.19 12.61 -13.63
N VAL A 100 -10.36 13.89 -13.25
CA VAL A 100 -9.63 15.00 -13.87
C VAL A 100 -8.11 14.79 -13.76
N PHE A 101 -7.63 14.41 -12.57
CA PHE A 101 -6.22 14.10 -12.37
C PHE A 101 -5.74 12.96 -13.28
N VAL A 102 -6.47 11.84 -13.35
CA VAL A 102 -6.12 10.68 -14.19
C VAL A 102 -6.07 11.05 -15.66
N VAL A 103 -7.08 11.77 -16.13
CA VAL A 103 -7.16 12.23 -17.52
C VAL A 103 -5.95 13.08 -17.85
N ILE A 104 -5.62 14.07 -17.02
CA ILE A 104 -4.44 14.93 -17.24
C ILE A 104 -3.15 14.10 -17.23
N ALA A 105 -2.96 13.25 -16.22
CA ALA A 105 -1.73 12.46 -16.06
C ALA A 105 -1.50 11.50 -17.25
N LEU A 106 -2.55 10.82 -17.70
CA LEU A 106 -2.46 9.88 -18.82
C LEU A 106 -2.40 10.58 -20.19
N LEU A 107 -3.04 11.76 -20.34
CA LEU A 107 -2.87 12.60 -21.54
C LEU A 107 -1.43 13.09 -21.70
N ILE A 108 -0.78 13.51 -20.62
CA ILE A 108 0.66 13.86 -20.63
C ILE A 108 1.51 12.66 -21.06
N GLY A 109 1.10 11.44 -20.67
CA GLY A 109 1.71 10.19 -21.09
C GLY A 109 1.36 9.74 -22.52
N GLY A 110 0.61 10.54 -23.30
CA GLY A 110 0.26 10.23 -24.69
C GLY A 110 -0.82 9.15 -24.86
N MET A 111 -1.61 8.86 -23.83
CA MET A 111 -2.62 7.79 -23.88
C MET A 111 -3.84 8.17 -24.73
N SER A 112 -4.41 7.17 -25.41
CA SER A 112 -5.60 7.36 -26.26
C SER A 112 -6.86 7.66 -25.43
N GLY A 113 -7.84 8.33 -26.05
CA GLY A 113 -9.11 8.68 -25.39
C GLY A 113 -9.86 7.48 -24.81
N GLU A 114 -9.83 6.34 -25.49
CA GLU A 114 -10.43 5.08 -25.00
C GLU A 114 -9.78 4.62 -23.69
N THR A 115 -8.45 4.68 -23.63
CA THR A 115 -7.65 4.35 -22.44
C THR A 115 -8.03 5.24 -21.25
N LEU A 116 -8.25 6.54 -21.50
CA LEU A 116 -8.66 7.49 -20.45
C LEU A 116 -10.01 7.11 -19.84
N VAL A 117 -10.98 6.72 -20.68
CA VAL A 117 -12.31 6.30 -20.20
C VAL A 117 -12.20 5.01 -19.40
N ALA A 118 -11.46 4.02 -19.91
CA ALA A 118 -11.23 2.75 -19.22
C ALA A 118 -10.55 2.97 -17.85
N ALA A 119 -9.52 3.81 -17.80
CA ALA A 119 -8.82 4.16 -16.57
C ALA A 119 -9.71 4.88 -15.55
N CYS A 120 -10.55 5.83 -16.00
CA CYS A 120 -11.53 6.50 -15.14
C CYS A 120 -12.60 5.55 -14.60
N ALA A 121 -13.08 4.61 -15.41
CA ALA A 121 -14.01 3.58 -14.98
C ALA A 121 -13.38 2.67 -13.93
N LEU A 122 -12.13 2.23 -14.17
CA LEU A 122 -11.38 1.40 -13.22
C LEU A 122 -11.12 2.14 -11.91
N MET A 123 -10.71 3.41 -11.97
CA MET A 123 -10.52 4.29 -10.82
C MET A 123 -11.77 4.35 -9.95
N LEU A 124 -12.90 4.67 -10.55
CA LEU A 124 -14.17 4.80 -9.85
C LEU A 124 -14.54 3.48 -9.18
N ALA A 125 -14.45 2.37 -9.92
CA ALA A 125 -14.79 1.06 -9.42
C ALA A 125 -13.89 0.63 -8.24
N GLN A 126 -12.56 0.82 -8.36
CA GLN A 126 -11.59 0.46 -7.33
C GLN A 126 -11.73 1.32 -6.07
N ASN A 127 -11.93 2.63 -6.21
CA ASN A 127 -12.12 3.54 -5.07
C ASN A 127 -13.40 3.19 -4.30
N LEU A 128 -14.51 2.94 -5.02
CA LEU A 128 -15.75 2.51 -4.39
C LEU A 128 -15.60 1.15 -3.70
N GLN A 129 -14.99 0.17 -4.37
CA GLN A 129 -14.72 -1.15 -3.77
C GLN A 129 -13.89 -1.02 -2.50
N PHE A 130 -12.80 -0.25 -2.55
CA PHE A 130 -11.91 -0.06 -1.43
C PHE A 130 -12.62 0.59 -0.24
N THR A 131 -13.42 1.64 -0.46
CA THR A 131 -14.20 2.30 0.59
C THR A 131 -15.29 1.38 1.16
N LEU A 132 -16.03 0.67 0.31
CA LEU A 132 -17.10 -0.25 0.74
C LEU A 132 -16.55 -1.39 1.58
N ARG A 133 -15.42 -1.98 1.18
CA ARG A 133 -14.70 -2.99 1.94
C ARG A 133 -14.38 -2.49 3.36
N ARG A 134 -13.81 -1.29 3.46
CA ARG A 134 -13.47 -0.68 4.76
C ARG A 134 -14.70 -0.34 5.60
N LEU A 135 -15.79 0.12 4.98
CA LEU A 135 -17.08 0.33 5.65
C LEU A 135 -17.70 -0.97 6.19
N LEU A 136 -17.58 -2.07 5.45
CA LEU A 136 -18.04 -3.39 5.88
C LEU A 136 -17.25 -3.88 7.10
N PHE A 137 -15.92 -3.77 7.09
CA PHE A 137 -15.09 -4.06 8.27
C PHE A 137 -15.45 -3.17 9.46
N ALA A 138 -15.60 -1.86 9.23
CA ALA A 138 -15.98 -0.89 10.24
C ALA A 138 -17.36 -1.18 10.89
N LYS A 139 -18.26 -1.88 10.17
CA LYS A 139 -19.56 -2.34 10.67
C LYS A 139 -19.56 -3.76 11.25
N GLY A 140 -18.40 -4.39 11.40
CA GLY A 140 -18.30 -5.78 11.86
C GLY A 140 -18.81 -6.81 10.85
N ARG A 141 -18.91 -6.43 9.56
CA ARG A 141 -19.38 -7.27 8.44
C ARG A 141 -18.22 -7.72 7.56
N GLY A 142 -17.06 -8.02 8.15
CA GLY A 142 -15.85 -8.41 7.42
C GLY A 142 -16.03 -9.63 6.51
N VAL A 143 -16.91 -10.57 6.85
CA VAL A 143 -17.23 -11.70 5.97
C VAL A 143 -17.89 -11.25 4.66
N GLN A 144 -18.72 -10.20 4.69
CA GLN A 144 -19.32 -9.66 3.47
C GLN A 144 -18.29 -8.96 2.58
N ALA A 145 -17.28 -8.31 3.18
CA ALA A 145 -16.15 -7.75 2.46
C ALA A 145 -15.34 -8.86 1.77
N LEU A 146 -14.99 -9.92 2.51
CA LEU A 146 -14.30 -11.08 1.96
C LEU A 146 -15.07 -11.72 0.79
N LEU A 147 -16.40 -11.89 0.93
CA LEU A 147 -17.22 -12.46 -0.15
C LEU A 147 -17.26 -11.55 -1.39
N MET A 148 -17.31 -10.23 -1.21
CA MET A 148 -17.26 -9.26 -2.31
C MET A 148 -15.94 -9.37 -3.08
N ASP A 149 -14.82 -9.39 -2.37
CA ASP A 149 -13.49 -9.47 -2.99
C ASP A 149 -13.21 -10.84 -3.60
N PHE A 150 -13.68 -11.91 -2.97
CA PHE A 150 -13.59 -13.26 -3.52
C PHE A 150 -14.45 -13.42 -4.77
N ALA A 151 -15.68 -12.89 -4.78
CA ALA A 151 -16.52 -12.89 -5.97
C ALA A 151 -15.83 -12.16 -7.12
N ARG A 152 -15.13 -11.06 -6.86
CA ARG A 152 -14.34 -10.36 -7.89
C ARG A 152 -13.18 -11.22 -8.38
N ALA A 153 -12.41 -11.78 -7.45
CA ALA A 153 -11.27 -12.62 -7.77
C ALA A 153 -11.64 -13.89 -8.56
N ALA A 154 -12.83 -14.43 -8.33
CA ALA A 154 -13.36 -15.59 -9.06
C ALA A 154 -13.98 -15.22 -10.42
N SER A 155 -14.74 -14.12 -10.49
CA SER A 155 -15.41 -13.70 -11.74
C SER A 155 -14.44 -13.18 -12.80
N PHE A 156 -13.36 -12.51 -12.39
CA PHE A 156 -12.36 -11.97 -13.31
C PHE A 156 -11.75 -13.01 -14.25
N PRO A 157 -11.09 -14.09 -13.79
CA PRO A 157 -10.48 -15.07 -14.68
C PRO A 157 -11.53 -15.83 -15.51
N PHE A 158 -12.73 -16.05 -14.97
CA PHE A 158 -13.82 -16.69 -15.70
C PHE A 158 -14.26 -15.84 -16.90
N ILE A 159 -14.51 -14.55 -16.70
CA ILE A 159 -14.93 -13.64 -17.77
C ILE A 159 -13.76 -13.40 -18.75
N ALA A 160 -12.52 -13.29 -18.25
CA ALA A 160 -11.34 -13.20 -19.11
C ALA A 160 -11.24 -14.40 -20.06
N LEU A 161 -11.47 -15.61 -19.54
CA LEU A 161 -11.46 -16.83 -20.35
C LEU A 161 -12.57 -16.82 -21.42
N VAL A 162 -13.79 -16.40 -21.06
CA VAL A 162 -14.90 -16.32 -22.03
C VAL A 162 -14.58 -15.33 -23.15
N ILE A 163 -14.11 -14.13 -22.82
CA ILE A 163 -13.72 -13.12 -23.82
C ILE A 163 -12.60 -13.65 -24.72
N TRP A 164 -11.61 -14.32 -24.12
CA TRP A 164 -10.50 -14.90 -24.85
C TRP A 164 -10.95 -15.99 -25.83
N LEU A 165 -11.89 -16.85 -25.43
CA LEU A 165 -12.46 -17.89 -26.31
C LEU A 165 -13.28 -17.32 -27.49
N GLU A 166 -13.83 -16.12 -27.36
CA GLU A 166 -14.66 -15.49 -28.40
C GLU A 166 -13.86 -14.58 -29.35
N HIS A 167 -12.79 -13.96 -28.87
CA HIS A 167 -12.10 -12.88 -29.59
C HIS A 167 -10.58 -13.10 -29.79
N ASP A 168 -10.02 -14.22 -29.33
CA ASP A 168 -8.60 -14.64 -29.37
C ASP A 168 -7.58 -13.71 -28.68
N VAL A 169 -7.87 -12.41 -28.53
CA VAL A 169 -6.95 -11.40 -27.97
C VAL A 169 -7.69 -10.44 -27.04
N ILE A 170 -7.14 -10.22 -25.85
CA ILE A 170 -7.56 -9.15 -24.93
C ILE A 170 -6.45 -8.11 -24.92
N GLY A 171 -6.71 -6.93 -25.49
CA GLY A 171 -5.77 -5.80 -25.40
C GLY A 171 -5.74 -5.16 -24.01
N SER A 172 -4.79 -4.23 -23.78
CA SER A 172 -4.61 -3.55 -22.49
C SER A 172 -5.89 -2.82 -22.03
N ASN A 173 -6.58 -2.12 -22.94
CA ASN A 173 -7.86 -1.47 -22.65
C ASN A 173 -8.96 -2.45 -22.25
N GLY A 174 -9.10 -3.56 -22.97
CA GLY A 174 -10.06 -4.61 -22.65
C GLY A 174 -9.79 -5.20 -21.26
N PHE A 175 -8.52 -5.39 -20.90
CA PHE A 175 -8.12 -5.86 -19.58
C PHE A 175 -8.49 -4.85 -18.46
N VAL A 176 -8.25 -3.56 -18.69
CA VAL A 176 -8.63 -2.48 -17.76
C VAL A 176 -10.15 -2.40 -17.58
N TRP A 177 -10.91 -2.50 -18.67
CA TRP A 177 -12.37 -2.56 -18.63
C TRP A 177 -12.89 -3.77 -17.86
N LEU A 178 -12.28 -4.94 -18.06
CA LEU A 178 -12.64 -6.15 -17.35
C LEU A 178 -12.41 -6.01 -15.84
N LEU A 179 -11.29 -5.42 -15.43
CA LEU A 179 -11.03 -5.09 -14.02
C LEU A 179 -12.08 -4.12 -13.46
N ALA A 180 -12.48 -3.12 -14.25
CA ALA A 180 -13.48 -2.14 -13.85
C ALA A 180 -14.86 -2.78 -13.68
N ALA A 181 -15.30 -3.56 -14.67
CA ALA A 181 -16.60 -4.21 -14.71
C ALA A 181 -16.79 -5.21 -13.56
N THR A 182 -15.80 -6.08 -13.32
CA THR A 182 -15.83 -7.07 -12.23
C THR A 182 -15.84 -6.40 -10.84
N SER A 183 -15.06 -5.34 -10.68
CA SER A 183 -15.06 -4.49 -9.48
C SER A 183 -16.44 -3.85 -9.25
N PHE A 184 -17.01 -3.23 -10.29
CA PHE A 184 -18.30 -2.54 -10.17
C PHE A 184 -19.45 -3.51 -9.89
N ALA A 185 -19.53 -4.63 -10.63
CA ALA A 185 -20.58 -5.63 -10.49
C ALA A 185 -20.65 -6.21 -9.07
N THR A 186 -19.49 -6.52 -8.48
CA THR A 186 -19.41 -7.08 -7.12
C THR A 186 -19.70 -6.04 -6.04
N CYS A 187 -19.43 -4.76 -6.29
CA CYS A 187 -19.76 -3.66 -5.38
C CYS A 187 -21.24 -3.27 -5.40
N LEU A 188 -21.94 -3.49 -6.52
CA LEU A 188 -23.28 -2.96 -6.76
C LEU A 188 -24.30 -3.25 -5.63
N PRO A 189 -24.39 -4.47 -5.06
CA PRO A 189 -25.30 -4.75 -3.95
C PRO A 189 -25.04 -3.88 -2.72
N PHE A 190 -23.76 -3.57 -2.46
CA PHE A 190 -23.34 -2.75 -1.33
C PHE A 190 -23.51 -1.27 -1.60
N ILE A 191 -23.25 -0.79 -2.83
CA ILE A 191 -23.57 0.58 -3.25
C ILE A 191 -25.06 0.86 -2.98
N VAL A 192 -25.95 -0.05 -3.41
CA VAL A 192 -27.39 0.07 -3.17
C VAL A 192 -27.70 0.02 -1.67
N ALA A 193 -27.15 -0.93 -0.92
CA ALA A 193 -27.44 -1.10 0.50
C ALA A 193 -27.02 0.11 1.35
N PHE A 194 -25.85 0.68 1.08
CA PHE A 194 -25.32 1.86 1.79
C PHE A 194 -25.89 3.17 1.24
N GLY A 195 -26.35 3.21 -0.02
CA GLY A 195 -26.99 4.36 -0.65
C GLY A 195 -28.49 4.51 -0.34
N ARG A 196 -29.19 3.43 0.03
CA ARG A 196 -30.63 3.46 0.41
C ARG A 196 -31.02 4.57 1.40
N PRO A 197 -30.24 4.86 2.47
CA PRO A 197 -30.55 5.98 3.37
C PRO A 197 -30.58 7.34 2.67
N ILE A 198 -29.71 7.55 1.68
CA ILE A 198 -29.63 8.79 0.87
C ILE A 198 -30.93 8.99 0.11
N LEU A 199 -31.40 7.93 -0.57
CA LEU A 199 -32.65 7.95 -1.34
C LEU A 199 -33.88 8.20 -0.46
N ARG A 200 -33.89 7.69 0.77
CA ARG A 200 -35.04 7.84 1.69
C ARG A 200 -35.06 9.18 2.42
N ARG A 201 -33.89 9.73 2.75
CA ARG A 201 -33.73 10.99 3.49
C ARG A 201 -32.45 11.70 3.02
N PRO A 202 -32.50 12.52 1.96
CA PRO A 202 -31.32 13.21 1.44
C PRO A 202 -30.56 14.02 2.49
N GLY A 203 -31.27 14.65 3.43
CA GLY A 203 -30.69 15.38 4.57
C GLY A 203 -29.92 14.53 5.58
N CYS A 204 -29.84 13.20 5.40
CA CYS A 204 -28.97 12.34 6.22
C CYS A 204 -27.48 12.47 5.86
N VAL A 205 -27.16 13.04 4.69
CA VAL A 205 -25.78 13.26 4.25
C VAL A 205 -25.25 14.53 4.89
N GLN A 206 -24.20 14.39 5.71
CA GLN A 206 -23.61 15.48 6.47
C GLN A 206 -22.16 15.74 6.05
N THR A 207 -21.94 16.01 4.77
CA THR A 207 -20.60 16.19 4.17
C THR A 207 -19.78 17.21 4.94
N GLY A 208 -20.31 18.41 5.21
CA GLY A 208 -19.58 19.47 5.93
C GLY A 208 -19.06 19.05 7.31
N ALA A 209 -19.86 18.31 8.09
CA ALA A 209 -19.45 17.82 9.40
C ALA A 209 -18.37 16.74 9.31
N VAL A 210 -18.44 15.87 8.29
CA VAL A 210 -17.43 14.84 8.03
C VAL A 210 -16.13 15.48 7.55
N PHE A 211 -16.19 16.40 6.58
CA PHE A 211 -15.04 17.16 6.09
C PHE A 211 -14.29 17.86 7.23
N ARG A 212 -15.01 18.59 8.11
CA ARG A 212 -14.37 19.26 9.27
C ARG A 212 -13.61 18.31 10.19
N ARG A 213 -14.03 17.05 10.29
CA ARG A 213 -13.36 16.02 11.10
C ARG A 213 -12.23 15.31 10.36
N HIS A 214 -12.36 15.17 9.03
CA HIS A 214 -11.40 14.44 8.19
C HIS A 214 -10.21 15.30 7.81
N ILE A 215 -10.41 16.58 7.51
CA ILE A 215 -9.36 17.50 7.05
C ILE A 215 -8.15 17.57 8.00
N PRO A 216 -8.30 17.66 9.34
CA PRO A 216 -7.13 17.65 10.22
C PRO A 216 -6.27 16.39 10.10
N LEU A 217 -6.88 15.23 9.88
CA LEU A 217 -6.16 13.97 9.66
C LEU A 217 -5.55 13.91 8.25
N ALA A 218 -6.35 14.26 7.24
CA ALA A 218 -5.91 14.25 5.84
C ALA A 218 -4.75 15.22 5.57
N ARG A 219 -4.71 16.38 6.23
CA ARG A 219 -3.60 17.35 6.13
C ARG A 219 -2.25 16.74 6.48
N TRP A 220 -2.21 15.77 7.39
CA TRP A 220 -0.99 15.04 7.75
C TRP A 220 -0.71 13.84 6.83
N LEU A 221 -1.76 13.18 6.32
CA LEU A 221 -1.63 12.01 5.46
C LEU A 221 -1.25 12.37 4.02
N LEU A 222 -1.73 13.49 3.49
CA LEU A 222 -1.47 13.90 2.10
C LEU A 222 0.03 14.06 1.82
N PRO A 223 0.83 14.79 2.63
CA PRO A 223 2.28 14.85 2.41
C PRO A 223 2.95 13.47 2.40
N ILE A 224 2.48 12.54 3.24
CA ILE A 224 3.01 11.17 3.26
C ILE A 224 2.71 10.46 1.93
N VAL A 225 1.50 10.61 1.39
CA VAL A 225 1.14 10.05 0.07
C VAL A 225 2.05 10.58 -1.03
N PHE A 226 2.30 11.90 -1.07
CA PHE A 226 3.20 12.48 -2.08
C PHE A 226 4.65 11.96 -1.94
N VAL A 227 5.20 12.00 -0.73
CA VAL A 227 6.57 11.57 -0.48
C VAL A 227 6.74 10.08 -0.83
N THR A 228 5.81 9.23 -0.40
CA THR A 228 5.86 7.79 -0.67
C THR A 228 5.63 7.48 -2.15
N PHE A 229 4.74 8.20 -2.84
CA PHE A 229 4.55 8.03 -4.28
C PHE A 229 5.81 8.40 -5.07
N VAL A 230 6.43 9.54 -4.76
CA VAL A 230 7.66 9.95 -5.44
C VAL A 230 8.78 8.94 -5.17
N GLN A 231 8.90 8.49 -3.92
CA GLN A 231 9.88 7.49 -3.53
C GLN A 231 9.67 6.13 -4.23
N GLU A 232 8.44 5.64 -4.33
CA GLU A 232 8.16 4.24 -4.70
C GLU A 232 7.68 4.08 -6.15
N GLN A 233 7.05 5.10 -6.74
CA GLN A 233 6.32 4.98 -8.01
C GLN A 233 6.84 5.91 -9.12
N LEU A 234 7.37 7.09 -8.79
CA LEU A 234 7.82 8.03 -9.84
C LEU A 234 8.96 7.48 -10.69
N ILE A 235 9.88 6.69 -10.10
CA ILE A 235 10.99 6.06 -10.82
C ILE A 235 10.48 5.22 -12.01
N TRP A 236 9.36 4.54 -11.85
CA TRP A 236 8.77 3.70 -12.90
C TRP A 236 8.16 4.54 -14.02
N LEU A 237 7.55 5.68 -13.70
CA LEU A 237 7.07 6.62 -14.72
C LEU A 237 8.22 7.23 -15.51
N VAL A 238 9.30 7.62 -14.82
CA VAL A 238 10.52 8.13 -15.48
C VAL A 238 11.14 7.04 -16.37
N ALA A 239 11.18 5.78 -15.91
CA ALA A 239 11.63 4.64 -16.72
C ALA A 239 10.79 4.47 -17.99
N GLY A 240 9.46 4.44 -17.89
CA GLY A 240 8.59 4.34 -19.06
C GLY A 240 8.72 5.51 -20.02
N ALA A 241 8.86 6.74 -19.51
CA ALA A 241 8.94 7.94 -20.31
C ALA A 241 10.29 8.11 -21.04
N THR A 242 11.40 7.62 -20.46
CA THR A 242 12.75 7.85 -21.00
C THR A 242 13.34 6.63 -21.71
N LEU A 243 13.03 5.42 -21.23
CA LEU A 243 13.55 4.16 -21.79
C LEU A 243 12.51 3.44 -22.67
N GLY A 244 11.24 3.83 -22.59
CA GLY A 244 10.15 3.22 -23.34
C GLY A 244 9.32 2.23 -22.54
N LEU A 245 8.19 1.83 -23.11
CA LEU A 245 7.16 1.03 -22.42
C LEU A 245 7.52 -0.45 -22.31
N GLU A 246 8.30 -0.98 -23.26
CA GLU A 246 8.87 -2.32 -23.16
C GLU A 246 9.78 -2.45 -21.93
N GLU A 247 10.67 -1.48 -21.73
CA GLU A 247 11.57 -1.42 -20.57
C GLU A 247 10.80 -1.31 -19.25
N LEU A 248 9.75 -0.49 -19.21
CA LEU A 248 8.84 -0.44 -18.06
C LEU A 248 8.14 -1.78 -17.81
N GLY A 249 7.67 -2.44 -18.86
CA GLY A 249 7.00 -3.75 -18.78
C GLY A 249 7.93 -4.82 -18.22
N GLY A 250 9.16 -4.91 -18.74
CA GLY A 250 10.17 -5.84 -18.25
C GLY A 250 10.59 -5.58 -16.81
N LEU A 251 10.84 -4.31 -16.46
CA LEU A 251 11.17 -3.89 -15.10
C LEU A 251 10.04 -4.23 -14.11
N ARG A 252 8.78 -4.01 -14.52
CA ARG A 252 7.59 -4.35 -13.70
C ARG A 252 7.42 -5.86 -13.55
N ALA A 253 7.70 -6.66 -14.58
CA ALA A 253 7.65 -8.12 -14.45
C ALA A 253 8.69 -8.65 -13.45
N ALA A 254 9.92 -8.10 -13.48
CA ALA A 254 10.93 -8.37 -12.46
C ALA A 254 10.45 -7.96 -11.05
N GLN A 255 9.74 -6.82 -10.94
CA GLN A 255 9.14 -6.39 -9.67
C GLN A 255 8.04 -7.35 -9.18
N TYR A 256 7.21 -7.90 -10.07
CA TYR A 256 6.19 -8.87 -9.69
C TYR A 256 6.83 -10.09 -9.03
N LEU A 257 7.94 -10.66 -9.56
CA LEU A 257 8.58 -11.82 -8.93
C LEU A 257 9.04 -11.54 -7.49
N VAL A 258 9.69 -10.40 -7.23
CA VAL A 258 10.04 -10.04 -5.85
C VAL A 258 8.81 -9.63 -5.02
N GLY A 259 7.72 -9.24 -5.69
CA GLY A 259 6.43 -8.89 -5.10
C GLY A 259 5.80 -10.01 -4.28
N THR A 260 6.14 -11.28 -4.56
CA THR A 260 5.72 -12.41 -3.71
C THR A 260 6.25 -12.28 -2.28
N VAL A 261 7.47 -11.78 -2.12
CA VAL A 261 8.06 -11.53 -0.80
C VAL A 261 7.41 -10.32 -0.14
N LEU A 262 7.12 -9.27 -0.92
CA LEU A 262 6.42 -8.09 -0.42
C LEU A 262 4.99 -8.45 0.07
N LEU A 263 4.32 -9.39 -0.58
CA LEU A 263 3.03 -9.93 -0.14
C LEU A 263 3.13 -10.59 1.25
N LEU A 264 4.20 -11.37 1.49
CA LEU A 264 4.45 -11.97 2.80
C LEU A 264 4.76 -10.91 3.86
N LEU A 265 5.52 -9.88 3.48
CA LEU A 265 5.82 -8.75 4.37
C LEU A 265 4.58 -7.93 4.72
N ALA A 266 3.66 -7.73 3.78
CA ALA A 266 2.40 -7.03 3.99
C ALA A 266 1.56 -7.69 5.11
N ALA A 267 1.60 -9.03 5.23
CA ALA A 267 0.92 -9.75 6.31
C ALA A 267 1.48 -9.38 7.70
N THR A 268 2.73 -8.91 7.77
CA THR A 268 3.40 -8.54 9.02
C THR A 268 3.15 -7.10 9.45
N GLU A 269 2.67 -6.23 8.55
CA GLU A 269 2.55 -4.78 8.76
C GLU A 269 1.70 -4.38 9.97
N ASN A 270 0.68 -5.18 10.29
CA ASN A 270 -0.21 -4.92 11.43
C ASN A 270 0.24 -5.60 12.72
N VAL A 271 1.10 -6.61 12.64
CA VAL A 271 1.52 -7.43 13.79
C VAL A 271 2.83 -6.91 14.38
N LEU A 272 3.82 -6.62 13.53
CA LEU A 272 5.15 -6.21 13.95
C LEU A 272 5.16 -4.91 14.77
N PRO A 273 4.47 -3.82 14.36
CA PRO A 273 4.50 -2.57 15.13
C PRO A 273 3.86 -2.72 16.50
N VAL A 274 2.76 -3.49 16.60
CA VAL A 274 2.04 -3.71 17.87
C VAL A 274 2.91 -4.51 18.85
N ALA A 275 3.51 -5.60 18.38
CA ALA A 275 4.41 -6.40 19.19
C ALA A 275 5.69 -5.64 19.58
N ALA A 276 6.22 -4.79 18.69
CA ALA A 276 7.34 -3.91 19.00
C ALA A 276 6.98 -2.87 20.08
N ALA A 277 5.81 -2.23 19.97
CA ALA A 277 5.32 -1.29 20.98
C ALA A 277 5.13 -1.96 22.34
N ARG A 278 4.57 -3.17 22.37
CA ARG A 278 4.41 -3.98 23.58
C ARG A 278 5.75 -4.36 24.23
N ALA A 279 6.70 -4.84 23.43
CA ALA A 279 8.04 -5.15 23.91
C ALA A 279 8.74 -3.90 24.49
N HIS A 280 8.48 -2.72 23.91
CA HIS A 280 9.00 -1.46 24.42
C HIS A 280 8.35 -1.04 25.75
N SER A 281 7.02 -1.17 25.88
CA SER A 281 6.31 -0.81 27.11
C SER A 281 6.64 -1.74 28.29
N GLU A 282 6.85 -3.03 28.03
CA GLU A 282 7.09 -4.03 29.08
C GLU A 282 8.57 -4.10 29.51
N GLY A 283 9.52 -3.91 28.59
CA GLY A 283 10.96 -4.15 28.86
C GLY A 283 11.91 -3.05 28.35
N GLY A 284 11.39 -1.88 28.00
CA GLY A 284 12.19 -0.73 27.59
C GLY A 284 12.92 -0.91 26.25
N GLU A 285 14.01 -0.16 26.06
CA GLU A 285 14.75 -0.15 24.78
C GLU A 285 15.50 -1.47 24.50
N ALA A 286 16.05 -2.11 25.55
CA ALA A 286 16.80 -3.36 25.40
C ALA A 286 15.89 -4.51 24.94
N ALA A 287 14.67 -4.61 25.48
CA ALA A 287 13.70 -5.61 25.05
C ALA A 287 13.22 -5.37 23.62
N LEU A 288 12.96 -4.11 23.25
CA LEU A 288 12.61 -3.73 21.88
C LEU A 288 13.71 -4.14 20.87
N ARG A 289 14.98 -3.81 21.14
CA ARG A 289 16.11 -4.19 20.27
C ARG A 289 16.23 -5.70 20.13
N ARG A 290 16.10 -6.45 21.23
CA ARG A 290 16.14 -7.91 21.22
C ARG A 290 14.99 -8.51 20.42
N TYR A 291 13.78 -7.96 20.56
CA TYR A 291 12.62 -8.36 19.78
C TYR A 291 12.86 -8.13 18.28
N LEU A 292 13.25 -6.91 17.88
CA LEU A 292 13.48 -6.57 16.47
C LEU A 292 14.60 -7.42 15.85
N MET A 293 15.69 -7.70 16.57
CA MET A 293 16.76 -8.55 16.07
C MET A 293 16.31 -10.00 15.89
N ARG A 294 15.60 -10.57 16.87
CA ARG A 294 15.06 -11.95 16.76
C ARG A 294 14.05 -12.06 15.63
N THR A 295 13.13 -11.11 15.52
CA THR A 295 12.14 -11.06 14.44
C THR A 295 12.81 -10.85 13.08
N GLY A 296 13.84 -10.00 13.03
CA GLY A 296 14.62 -9.76 11.82
C GLY A 296 15.33 -11.01 11.31
N ILE A 297 15.91 -11.84 12.19
CA ILE A 297 16.51 -13.12 11.80
C ILE A 297 15.42 -14.12 11.36
N LYS A 298 14.36 -14.26 12.17
CA LYS A 298 13.27 -15.21 11.90
C LYS A 298 12.54 -14.95 10.58
N LEU A 299 12.34 -13.67 10.22
CA LEU A 299 11.73 -13.29 8.95
C LEU A 299 12.75 -13.17 7.83
N GLY A 300 13.93 -12.61 8.12
CA GLY A 300 14.96 -12.32 7.13
C GLY A 300 15.59 -13.56 6.51
N VAL A 301 15.88 -14.60 7.29
CA VAL A 301 16.50 -15.83 6.74
C VAL A 301 15.58 -16.51 5.71
N PRO A 302 14.29 -16.79 6.00
CA PRO A 302 13.37 -17.33 4.99
C PRO A 302 13.20 -16.41 3.78
N ILE A 303 13.10 -15.10 3.99
CA ILE A 303 12.94 -14.13 2.90
C ILE A 303 14.16 -14.12 1.98
N ILE A 304 15.36 -14.07 2.52
CA ILE A 304 16.60 -14.10 1.75
C ILE A 304 16.71 -15.42 0.98
N ALA A 305 16.34 -16.54 1.59
CA ALA A 305 16.32 -17.84 0.92
C ALA A 305 15.33 -17.86 -0.27
N ILE A 306 14.11 -17.36 -0.08
CA ILE A 306 13.12 -17.23 -1.17
C ILE A 306 13.64 -16.32 -2.28
N LEU A 307 14.20 -15.16 -1.93
CA LEU A 307 14.78 -14.23 -2.90
C LEU A 307 15.94 -14.86 -3.67
N ALA A 308 16.80 -15.66 -3.02
CA ALA A 308 17.88 -16.36 -3.69
C ALA A 308 17.35 -17.40 -4.71
N VAL A 309 16.32 -18.16 -4.34
CA VAL A 309 15.65 -19.14 -5.24
C VAL A 309 15.00 -18.46 -6.44
N LEU A 310 14.45 -17.25 -6.26
CA LEU A 310 13.84 -16.48 -7.33
C LEU A 310 14.89 -15.75 -8.20
N ALA A 311 15.93 -15.21 -7.58
CA ALA A 311 16.90 -14.36 -8.26
C ALA A 311 17.96 -15.18 -9.01
N ILE A 312 18.55 -16.23 -8.40
CA ILE A 312 19.69 -16.95 -8.99
C ILE A 312 19.35 -17.52 -10.39
N PRO A 313 18.27 -18.29 -10.57
CA PRO A 313 17.78 -18.69 -11.89
C PRO A 313 16.78 -17.67 -12.47
N GLY A 314 16.97 -16.37 -12.22
CA GLY A 314 15.97 -15.33 -12.51
C GLY A 314 15.46 -15.31 -13.95
N ALA A 315 16.36 -15.50 -14.92
CA ALA A 315 16.01 -15.59 -16.34
C ALA A 315 15.06 -16.76 -16.65
N MET A 316 15.23 -17.91 -15.97
CA MET A 316 14.35 -19.08 -16.11
C MET A 316 12.94 -18.75 -15.64
N TRP A 317 12.80 -18.13 -14.45
CA TRP A 317 11.50 -17.76 -13.91
C TRP A 317 10.79 -16.72 -14.76
N LEU A 318 11.51 -15.69 -15.21
CA LEU A 318 10.97 -14.66 -16.09
C LEU A 318 10.47 -15.25 -17.41
N ARG A 319 11.25 -16.16 -18.01
CA ARG A 319 10.87 -16.88 -19.23
C ARG A 319 9.63 -17.75 -19.05
N LEU A 320 9.59 -18.53 -17.97
CA LEU A 320 8.53 -19.49 -17.70
C LEU A 320 7.20 -18.79 -17.40
N ILE A 321 7.23 -17.75 -16.57
CA ILE A 321 6.03 -17.09 -16.05
C ILE A 321 5.49 -16.04 -17.03
N PHE A 322 6.38 -15.23 -17.61
CA PHE A 322 5.97 -14.07 -18.44
C PHE A 322 6.23 -14.31 -19.92
N GLY A 323 7.40 -14.82 -20.30
CA GLY A 323 7.73 -15.10 -21.71
C GLY A 323 9.21 -14.92 -22.02
N ALA A 324 9.65 -15.39 -23.18
CA ALA A 324 11.07 -15.41 -23.54
C ALA A 324 11.73 -14.02 -23.50
N GLU A 325 11.02 -12.99 -23.98
CA GLU A 325 11.48 -11.59 -23.99
C GLU A 325 11.81 -11.05 -22.59
N TYR A 326 11.06 -11.49 -21.56
CA TYR A 326 11.26 -11.05 -20.19
C TYR A 326 12.56 -11.57 -19.56
N ALA A 327 13.18 -12.62 -20.12
CA ALA A 327 14.43 -13.18 -19.59
C ALA A 327 15.58 -12.15 -19.57
N ALA A 328 15.55 -11.16 -20.47
CA ALA A 328 16.53 -10.07 -20.54
C ALA A 328 16.56 -9.21 -19.25
N TYR A 329 15.48 -9.21 -18.47
CA TYR A 329 15.32 -8.40 -17.25
C TYR A 329 15.79 -9.10 -15.98
N ALA A 330 16.51 -10.23 -16.08
CA ALA A 330 17.04 -10.95 -14.93
C ALA A 330 17.95 -10.08 -14.05
N ASN A 331 18.73 -9.17 -14.65
CA ASN A 331 19.57 -8.26 -13.87
C ASN A 331 18.74 -7.30 -13.01
N CYS A 332 17.61 -6.78 -13.53
CA CYS A 332 16.67 -5.98 -12.74
C CYS A 332 16.13 -6.78 -11.55
N LEU A 333 15.79 -8.07 -11.76
CA LEU A 333 15.34 -8.96 -10.68
C LEU A 333 16.41 -9.15 -9.60
N HIS A 334 17.68 -9.31 -9.97
CA HIS A 334 18.78 -9.40 -9.00
C HIS A 334 18.88 -8.12 -8.13
N ILE A 335 18.87 -6.95 -8.78
CA ILE A 335 18.97 -5.65 -8.11
C ILE A 335 17.76 -5.40 -7.20
N LEU A 336 16.56 -5.69 -7.67
CA LEU A 336 15.34 -5.55 -6.88
C LEU A 336 15.32 -6.53 -5.70
N SER A 337 15.86 -7.73 -5.86
CA SER A 337 15.96 -8.70 -4.76
C SER A 337 16.85 -8.18 -3.63
N VAL A 338 18.02 -7.63 -3.96
CA VAL A 338 18.87 -6.94 -2.97
C VAL A 338 18.12 -5.76 -2.34
N SER A 339 17.39 -5.00 -3.15
CA SER A 339 16.60 -3.86 -2.67
C SER A 339 15.52 -4.29 -1.66
N VAL A 340 14.87 -5.44 -1.84
CA VAL A 340 13.90 -5.97 -0.85
C VAL A 340 14.56 -6.31 0.49
N VAL A 341 15.80 -6.81 0.49
CA VAL A 341 16.54 -7.03 1.75
C VAL A 341 16.81 -5.71 2.46
N ILE A 342 17.16 -4.66 1.71
CA ILE A 342 17.33 -3.30 2.26
C ILE A 342 16.01 -2.77 2.82
N VAL A 343 14.90 -2.95 2.10
CA VAL A 343 13.54 -2.58 2.56
C VAL A 343 13.20 -3.29 3.87
N LEU A 344 13.46 -4.58 3.98
CA LEU A 344 13.21 -5.34 5.22
C LEU A 344 13.99 -4.76 6.40
N ALA A 345 15.30 -4.51 6.24
CA ALA A 345 16.13 -3.91 7.28
C ALA A 345 15.64 -2.50 7.65
N ARG A 346 15.25 -1.72 6.65
CA ARG A 346 14.71 -0.37 6.78
C ARG A 346 13.41 -0.38 7.59
N ASP A 347 12.48 -1.28 7.28
CA ASP A 347 11.18 -1.38 7.95
C ASP A 347 11.29 -1.92 9.38
N LEU A 348 12.18 -2.87 9.64
CA LEU A 348 12.50 -3.30 11.00
C LEU A 348 13.06 -2.13 11.84
N THR A 349 13.94 -1.33 11.25
CA THR A 349 14.48 -0.12 11.92
C THR A 349 13.41 0.95 12.08
N ALA A 350 12.49 1.11 11.13
CA ALA A 350 11.35 2.02 11.25
C ALA A 350 10.44 1.61 12.43
N ASN A 351 10.23 0.31 12.64
CA ASN A 351 9.43 -0.20 13.77
C ASN A 351 10.01 0.16 15.14
N TYR A 352 11.33 0.36 15.26
CA TYR A 352 11.96 0.91 16.47
C TYR A 352 11.41 2.31 16.81
N PHE A 353 11.36 3.20 15.81
CA PHE A 353 10.84 4.55 16.01
C PHE A 353 9.31 4.60 16.14
N ARG A 354 8.60 3.70 15.45
CA ARG A 354 7.13 3.55 15.61
C ARG A 354 6.78 3.15 17.05
N ALA A 355 7.49 2.18 17.62
CA ALA A 355 7.30 1.75 19.01
C ALA A 355 7.55 2.89 20.02
N LYS A 356 8.49 3.79 19.71
CA LYS A 356 8.77 5.02 20.46
C LYS A 356 7.90 6.22 20.10
N GLN A 357 6.91 6.04 19.23
CA GLN A 357 6.02 7.09 18.71
C GLN A 357 6.75 8.31 18.09
N ASN A 358 8.00 8.12 17.63
CA ASN A 358 8.80 9.18 17.03
C ASN A 358 8.52 9.28 15.51
N THR A 359 7.35 9.81 15.17
CA THR A 359 6.88 9.93 13.79
C THR A 359 7.69 10.93 12.96
N ARG A 360 8.37 11.88 13.60
CA ARG A 360 9.21 12.88 12.91
C ARG A 360 10.41 12.22 12.21
N VAL A 361 11.09 11.29 12.89
CA VAL A 361 12.23 10.55 12.31
C VAL A 361 11.76 9.66 11.15
N LEU A 362 10.58 9.06 11.26
CA LEU A 362 9.99 8.26 10.19
C LEU A 362 9.71 9.11 8.95
N PHE A 363 9.06 10.26 9.12
CA PHE A 363 8.79 11.19 8.02
C PHE A 363 10.09 11.70 7.38
N ALA A 364 11.07 12.11 8.18
CA ALA A 364 12.36 12.55 7.67
C ALA A 364 13.09 11.45 6.88
N SER A 365 13.01 10.18 7.31
CA SER A 365 13.59 9.06 6.58
C SER A 365 12.95 8.82 5.20
N LEU A 366 11.65 9.11 5.06
CA LEU A 366 10.94 9.05 3.79
C LEU A 366 11.36 10.20 2.89
N CYS A 367 11.49 11.43 3.42
CA CYS A 367 11.96 12.57 2.66
C CYS A 367 13.40 12.38 2.15
N VAL A 368 14.30 11.83 2.99
CA VAL A 368 15.68 11.49 2.57
C VAL A 368 15.65 10.48 1.43
N SER A 369 14.83 9.43 1.55
CA SER A 369 14.65 8.43 0.50
C SER A 369 14.20 9.08 -0.81
N MET A 370 13.18 9.94 -0.74
CA MET A 370 12.61 10.65 -1.88
C MET A 370 13.65 11.53 -2.58
N VAL A 371 14.39 12.35 -1.83
CA VAL A 371 15.40 13.25 -2.38
C VAL A 371 16.53 12.47 -3.05
N VAL A 372 17.02 11.40 -2.39
CA VAL A 372 18.07 10.56 -2.97
C VAL A 372 17.58 9.86 -4.23
N SER A 373 16.39 9.24 -4.21
CA SER A 373 15.79 8.62 -5.38
C SER A 373 15.69 9.58 -6.57
N LEU A 374 15.22 10.81 -6.34
CA LEU A 374 15.15 11.85 -7.39
C LEU A 374 16.53 12.27 -7.90
N ALA A 375 17.52 12.37 -7.02
CA ALA A 375 18.87 12.78 -7.40
C ALA A 375 19.59 11.72 -8.25
N VAL A 376 19.34 10.43 -7.97
CA VAL A 376 20.09 9.33 -8.60
C VAL A 376 19.36 8.66 -9.77
N VAL A 377 18.04 8.86 -9.92
CA VAL A 377 17.25 8.16 -10.95
C VAL A 377 17.78 8.41 -12.37
N VAL A 378 17.97 9.67 -12.76
CA VAL A 378 18.46 10.00 -14.11
C VAL A 378 19.91 9.54 -14.33
N PRO A 379 20.89 9.84 -13.44
CA PRO A 379 22.27 9.37 -13.62
C PRO A 379 22.39 7.84 -13.70
N LEU A 380 21.67 7.10 -12.85
CA LEU A 380 21.74 5.64 -12.87
C LEU A 380 21.11 5.06 -14.13
N MET A 381 20.02 5.63 -14.62
CA MET A 381 19.39 5.21 -15.87
C MET A 381 20.26 5.51 -17.08
N GLN A 382 20.97 6.64 -17.11
CA GLN A 382 21.94 6.94 -18.17
C GLN A 382 23.11 5.95 -18.17
N ALA A 383 23.56 5.51 -16.99
CA ALA A 383 24.69 4.59 -16.86
C ALA A 383 24.33 3.11 -17.10
N GLY A 384 23.11 2.69 -16.74
CA GLY A 384 22.74 1.27 -16.70
C GLY A 384 21.36 0.95 -17.28
N GLY A 385 20.74 1.88 -18.02
CA GLY A 385 19.41 1.72 -18.61
C GLY A 385 18.36 1.31 -17.57
N VAL A 386 17.59 0.28 -17.90
CA VAL A 386 16.53 -0.26 -17.03
C VAL A 386 17.07 -0.84 -15.70
N SER A 387 18.29 -1.38 -15.71
CA SER A 387 18.95 -1.84 -14.48
C SER A 387 19.32 -0.67 -13.57
N GLY A 388 19.63 0.49 -14.16
CA GLY A 388 19.81 1.75 -13.44
C GLY A 388 18.54 2.21 -12.72
N ALA A 389 17.38 2.10 -13.37
CA ALA A 389 16.08 2.39 -12.73
C ALA A 389 15.81 1.46 -11.53
N ALA A 390 16.11 0.16 -11.66
CA ALA A 390 16.01 -0.79 -10.54
C ALA A 390 16.95 -0.40 -9.37
N ALA A 391 18.18 0.02 -9.68
CA ALA A 391 19.16 0.44 -8.68
C ALA A 391 18.74 1.73 -7.95
N ALA A 392 18.08 2.67 -8.64
CA ALA A 392 17.56 3.90 -8.04
C ALA A 392 16.52 3.64 -6.93
N VAL A 393 15.69 2.58 -7.09
CA VAL A 393 14.76 2.14 -6.04
C VAL A 393 15.53 1.71 -4.79
N GLY A 394 16.53 0.83 -4.96
CA GLY A 394 17.38 0.36 -3.87
C GLY A 394 18.16 1.49 -3.17
N ALA A 395 18.70 2.44 -3.94
CA ALA A 395 19.47 3.57 -3.42
C ALA A 395 18.65 4.47 -2.48
N GLY A 396 17.39 4.77 -2.83
CA GLY A 396 16.49 5.52 -1.96
C GLY A 396 16.26 4.81 -0.62
N HIS A 397 15.87 3.52 -0.67
CA HIS A 397 15.64 2.73 0.53
C HIS A 397 16.90 2.58 1.39
N LEU A 398 18.08 2.46 0.76
CA LEU A 398 19.35 2.41 1.46
C LEU A 398 19.65 3.72 2.19
N ALA A 399 19.42 4.87 1.56
CA ALA A 399 19.57 6.17 2.21
C ALA A 399 18.61 6.33 3.41
N SER A 400 17.37 5.88 3.25
CA SER A 400 16.38 5.83 4.35
C SER A 400 16.87 4.97 5.52
N LEU A 401 17.40 3.77 5.22
CA LEU A 401 17.97 2.86 6.23
C LEU A 401 19.15 3.50 6.96
N ILE A 402 20.10 4.08 6.23
CA ILE A 402 21.26 4.76 6.79
C ILE A 402 20.82 5.88 7.74
N TYR A 403 19.87 6.71 7.31
CA TYR A 403 19.30 7.76 8.14
C TYR A 403 18.70 7.21 9.45
N LEU A 404 17.88 6.17 9.37
CA LEU A 404 17.24 5.55 10.53
C LEU A 404 18.27 4.94 11.50
N VAL A 405 19.30 4.25 10.99
CA VAL A 405 20.37 3.67 11.80
C VAL A 405 21.19 4.76 12.50
N LEU A 406 21.53 5.84 11.80
CA LEU A 406 22.24 6.98 12.39
C LEU A 406 21.40 7.67 13.46
N ALA A 407 20.11 7.88 13.22
CA ALA A 407 19.18 8.44 14.20
C ALA A 407 19.07 7.54 15.45
N ALA A 408 19.04 6.22 15.26
CA ALA A 408 18.96 5.27 16.37
C ALA A 408 20.24 5.30 17.22
N ARG A 409 21.41 5.35 16.58
CA ARG A 409 22.71 5.48 17.28
C ARG A 409 22.83 6.77 18.08
N ARG A 410 22.32 7.90 17.57
CA ARG A 410 22.34 9.19 18.27
C ARG A 410 21.47 9.19 19.53
N GLN A 411 20.29 8.54 19.49
CA GLN A 411 19.38 8.47 20.63
C GLN A 411 19.84 7.50 21.73
N SER A 412 20.72 6.55 21.41
CA SER A 412 21.25 5.58 22.37
C SER A 412 22.59 5.99 22.99
N ARG A 413 23.16 7.13 22.60
CA ARG A 413 24.28 7.72 23.35
C ARG A 413 23.73 8.32 24.64
N PRO A 414 24.29 8.01 25.82
CA PRO A 414 23.92 8.71 27.04
C PRO A 414 24.17 10.19 26.79
N VAL A 415 23.16 11.03 27.01
CA VAL A 415 23.35 12.48 27.09
C VAL A 415 24.39 12.68 28.18
N SER A 416 25.61 13.06 27.81
CA SER A 416 26.61 13.50 28.79
C SER A 416 25.94 14.59 29.60
N ALA A 417 25.72 14.32 30.88
CA ALA A 417 25.08 15.26 31.79
C ALA A 417 25.84 16.58 31.64
N TRP A 418 25.17 17.59 31.09
CA TRP A 418 25.69 18.94 31.12
C TRP A 418 25.95 19.25 32.60
N PRO A 419 27.16 19.68 33.01
CA PRO A 419 27.40 20.00 34.41
C PRO A 419 26.51 21.18 34.76
N MET A 420 25.39 20.89 35.43
CA MET A 420 24.51 21.90 35.99
C MET A 420 25.29 22.58 37.13
N PRO A 421 25.52 23.91 37.09
CA PRO A 421 26.16 24.64 38.18
C PRO A 421 25.38 24.41 39.48
N GLY A 422 26.10 24.06 40.55
CA GLY A 422 25.57 23.55 41.83
C GLY A 422 24.64 24.45 42.65
N ARG A 423 24.10 25.54 42.09
CA ARG A 423 23.22 26.49 42.81
C ARG A 423 21.75 26.09 42.89
N TRP A 424 21.28 25.08 42.16
CA TRP A 424 19.86 24.68 42.14
C TRP A 424 19.50 23.45 42.96
N ARG A 425 20.44 22.87 43.74
CA ARG A 425 20.19 21.67 44.56
C ARG A 425 19.47 21.92 45.89
N ARG A 426 19.14 23.16 46.28
CA ARG A 426 18.65 23.47 47.63
C ARG A 426 17.15 23.67 47.81
N SER A 427 16.31 23.64 46.77
CA SER A 427 14.87 23.93 46.93
C SER A 427 13.93 22.71 47.03
N LEU A 428 14.45 21.48 47.08
CA LEU A 428 13.63 20.27 47.23
C LEU A 428 14.02 19.49 48.49
N ARG A 429 13.63 20.01 49.66
CA ARG A 429 13.42 19.18 50.86
C ARG A 429 11.92 19.16 51.16
N PRO A 430 11.27 17.99 51.28
CA PRO A 430 9.87 17.91 51.68
C PRO A 430 9.72 18.32 53.15
N ALA A 431 8.70 19.12 53.43
CA ALA A 431 8.29 19.49 54.78
C ALA A 431 7.81 18.24 55.54
N LYS A 432 8.30 18.08 56.78
CA LYS A 432 7.82 17.06 57.72
C LYS A 432 6.35 17.31 58.04
N SER A 433 5.53 16.27 57.94
CA SER A 433 4.15 16.21 58.41
C SER A 433 4.07 16.42 59.92
N ALA A 434 3.30 17.39 60.37
CA ALA A 434 2.89 17.54 61.77
C ALA A 434 1.66 16.65 62.03
N GLN A 435 1.76 15.76 63.00
CA GLN A 435 0.62 15.14 63.69
C GLN A 435 0.34 15.97 64.95
N THR A 436 -0.87 16.53 65.03
CA THR A 436 -1.77 16.58 66.21
C THR A 436 -3.11 17.09 65.71
#